data_AF-A0A7W6HEU6-F1
#
_entry.id   AF-A0A7W6HEU6-F1
#
_cell.length_a   1.000
_cell.length_b   1.000
_cell.length_c   1.000
_cell.angle_alpha   90.00
_cell.angle_beta   90.00
_cell.angle_gamma   90.00
#
_symmetry.space_group_name_H-M   'P 1'
#
loop_
_entity.id
_entity.type
_entity.pdbx_description
1 polymer ?
#
loop_
_entity_poly.entity_id
_entity_poly.type
_entity_poly.pdbx_seq_one_letter_code
_entity_poly.pdbx_strand_id
1 'polypeptide(L)'
;MTSHPSDHIYLADKEVVSEVETLRTALPTWVISTVELVELAENAERAAAHINPATAERSRNLIIEVAEWQQKLNDWQQLDLSPRLLAELRILKATLDASMDEANAAANELKLFD
;
A
#
# COMPACT_ATOMS: atom_id res chain seq x y z
N MET A 1 -3.94 -30.22 -31.14
CA MET A 1 -5.04 -29.31 -30.76
C MET A 1 -4.42 -28.27 -29.85
N THR A 2 -4.11 -27.09 -30.38
CA THR A 2 -3.60 -25.97 -29.61
C THR A 2 -4.80 -25.21 -29.06
N SER A 3 -5.05 -25.32 -27.75
CA SER A 3 -6.07 -24.48 -27.10
C SER A 3 -5.78 -23.03 -27.42
N HIS A 4 -6.80 -22.32 -27.91
CA HIS A 4 -6.75 -20.88 -28.09
C HIS A 4 -6.62 -20.23 -26.70
N PRO A 5 -5.79 -19.19 -26.53
CA PRO A 5 -5.63 -18.50 -25.23
C PRO A 5 -6.92 -17.82 -24.72
N SER A 6 -7.98 -17.78 -25.54
CA SER A 6 -9.28 -17.21 -25.21
C SER A 6 -10.17 -18.07 -24.30
N ASP A 7 -9.82 -19.34 -24.08
CA ASP A 7 -10.64 -20.28 -23.28
C ASP A 7 -10.07 -20.52 -21.86
N HIS A 8 -8.96 -19.88 -21.49
CA HIS A 8 -8.37 -20.04 -20.17
C HIS A 8 -9.16 -19.24 -19.13
N ILE A 9 -9.76 -19.94 -18.16
CA ILE A 9 -10.58 -19.34 -17.12
C ILE A 9 -9.70 -19.11 -15.89
N TYR A 10 -9.44 -17.84 -15.58
CA TYR A 10 -8.72 -17.43 -14.38
C TYR A 10 -9.67 -17.43 -13.18
N LEU A 11 -9.74 -18.55 -12.44
CA LEU A 11 -10.69 -18.73 -11.34
C LEU A 11 -10.49 -17.73 -10.20
N ALA A 12 -9.25 -17.29 -9.96
CA ALA A 12 -8.90 -16.37 -8.89
C ALA A 12 -9.20 -14.89 -9.22
N ASP A 13 -9.42 -14.54 -10.50
CA ASP A 13 -9.67 -13.14 -10.91
C ASP A 13 -10.84 -12.52 -10.13
N LYS A 14 -11.92 -13.28 -9.91
CA LYS A 14 -13.13 -12.75 -9.26
C LYS A 14 -12.88 -12.29 -7.82
N GLU A 15 -12.15 -13.10 -7.05
CA GLU A 15 -11.84 -12.80 -5.65
C GLU A 15 -10.86 -11.64 -5.56
N VAL A 16 -9.79 -11.67 -6.36
CA VAL A 16 -8.77 -10.62 -6.39
C VAL A 16 -9.36 -9.28 -6.83
N VAL A 17 -10.23 -9.25 -7.84
CA VAL A 17 -10.88 -8.00 -8.29
C VAL A 17 -11.69 -7.34 -7.18
N SER A 18 -12.44 -8.12 -6.39
CA SER A 18 -13.24 -7.58 -5.28
C SER A 18 -12.39 -6.91 -4.21
N GLU A 19 -11.25 -7.52 -3.86
CA GLU A 19 -10.33 -6.93 -2.88
C GLU A 19 -9.54 -5.74 -3.46
N VAL A 20 -9.21 -5.78 -4.75
CA VAL A 20 -8.56 -4.65 -5.45
C VAL A 20 -9.44 -3.41 -5.49
N GLU A 21 -10.77 -3.55 -5.60
CA GLU A 21 -11.70 -2.42 -5.48
C GLU A 21 -11.67 -1.78 -4.07
N THR A 22 -11.49 -2.61 -3.04
CA THR A 22 -11.30 -2.13 -1.66
C THR A 22 -10.00 -1.33 -1.56
N LEU A 23 -8.90 -1.88 -2.08
CA LEU A 23 -7.60 -1.20 -2.11
C LEU A 23 -7.66 0.13 -2.87
N ARG A 24 -8.32 0.17 -4.05
CA ARG A 24 -8.48 1.38 -4.85
C ARG A 24 -9.21 2.49 -4.09
N THR A 25 -10.17 2.12 -3.24
CA THR A 25 -10.92 3.07 -2.43
C THR A 25 -10.08 3.63 -1.29
N ALA A 26 -9.20 2.81 -0.71
CA ALA A 26 -8.30 3.21 0.38
C ALA A 26 -7.08 4.02 -0.10
N LEU A 27 -6.59 3.75 -1.31
CA LEU A 27 -5.34 4.30 -1.85
C LEU A 27 -5.23 5.84 -1.77
N PRO A 28 -6.26 6.65 -2.15
CA PRO A 28 -6.17 8.10 -2.03
C PRO A 28 -5.98 8.57 -0.58
N THR A 29 -6.65 7.92 0.38
CA THR A 29 -6.51 8.23 1.79
C THR A 29 -5.09 7.96 2.27
N TRP A 30 -4.49 6.84 1.86
CA TRP A 30 -3.11 6.51 2.25
C TRP A 30 -2.08 7.48 1.67
N VAL A 31 -2.22 7.87 0.41
CA VAL A 31 -1.35 8.87 -0.20
C VAL A 31 -1.42 10.19 0.58
N ILE A 32 -2.62 10.65 0.91
CA ILE A 32 -2.82 11.88 1.71
C ILE A 32 -2.16 11.72 3.08
N SER A 33 -2.44 10.63 3.80
CA SER A 33 -1.88 10.43 5.13
C SER A 33 -0.36 10.21 5.15
N THR A 34 0.23 9.73 4.05
CA THR A 34 1.69 9.66 3.88
C THR A 34 2.28 11.07 3.79
N VAL A 35 1.67 11.94 2.98
CA VAL A 35 2.09 13.36 2.90
C VAL A 35 1.95 14.05 4.26
N GLU A 36 0.83 13.86 4.96
CA GLU A 36 0.62 14.41 6.31
C GLU A 36 1.69 13.94 7.30
N LEU A 37 2.14 12.69 7.18
CA LEU A 37 3.21 12.14 8.02
C LEU A 37 4.57 12.76 7.70
N VAL A 38 4.90 12.96 6.43
CA VAL A 38 6.12 13.65 5.99
C VAL A 38 6.13 15.09 6.51
N GLU A 39 5.04 15.83 6.32
CA GLU A 39 4.92 17.21 6.82
C GLU A 39 5.06 17.29 8.35
N LEU A 40 4.51 16.31 9.07
CA LEU A 40 4.66 16.20 10.51
C LEU A 40 6.13 15.97 10.92
N ALA A 41 6.84 15.11 10.19
CA ALA A 41 8.26 14.83 10.43
C ALA A 41 9.13 16.08 10.26
N GLU A 42 8.99 16.75 9.12
CA GLU A 42 9.72 17.98 8.82
C GLU A 42 9.43 19.10 9.84
N ASN A 43 8.17 19.22 10.27
CA ASN A 43 7.79 20.22 11.25
C ASN A 43 8.30 19.90 12.67
N ALA A 44 8.27 18.63 13.08
CA ALA A 44 8.80 18.19 14.37
C ALA A 44 10.32 18.41 14.46
N GLU A 45 11.06 18.14 13.38
CA GLU A 45 12.48 18.44 13.27
C GLU A 45 12.73 19.94 13.42
N ARG A 46 12.03 20.78 12.64
CA ARG A 46 12.20 22.24 12.66
C ARG A 46 11.85 22.86 14.01
N ALA A 47 10.81 22.35 14.68
CA ALA A 47 10.31 22.90 15.94
C ALA A 47 10.95 22.27 17.19
N ALA A 48 11.76 21.21 17.04
CA ALA A 48 12.20 20.34 18.14
C ALA A 48 11.04 19.92 19.05
N ALA A 49 9.87 19.69 18.46
CA ALA A 49 8.61 19.49 19.17
C ALA A 49 8.28 18.00 19.34
N HIS A 50 7.54 17.69 20.41
CA HIS A 50 7.00 16.35 20.62
C HIS A 50 5.73 16.13 19.78
N ILE A 51 5.64 14.94 19.20
CA ILE A 51 4.48 14.49 18.44
C ILE A 51 3.36 14.10 19.42
N ASN A 52 2.12 14.38 19.04
CA ASN A 52 0.97 13.86 19.76
C ASN A 52 0.94 12.31 19.70
N PRO A 53 0.83 11.59 20.83
CA PRO A 53 0.76 10.13 20.86
C PRO A 53 -0.35 9.52 19.98
N ALA A 54 -1.52 10.17 19.90
CA ALA A 54 -2.62 9.70 19.06
C ALA A 54 -2.30 9.81 17.56
N THR A 55 -1.56 10.83 17.16
CA THR A 55 -1.07 10.97 15.79
C THR A 55 -0.03 9.89 15.49
N ALA A 56 0.92 9.68 16.39
CA ALA A 56 1.91 8.62 16.28
C ALA A 56 1.28 7.23 16.15
N GLU A 57 0.26 6.93 16.95
CA GLU A 57 -0.48 5.66 16.88
C GLU A 57 -1.24 5.50 15.56
N ARG A 58 -1.93 6.54 15.09
CA ARG A 58 -2.62 6.51 13.79
C ARG A 58 -1.63 6.23 12.65
N SER A 59 -0.49 6.91 12.65
CA SER A 59 0.55 6.72 11.64
C SER A 59 1.13 5.30 11.66
N ARG A 60 1.37 4.72 12.85
CA ARG A 60 1.78 3.32 12.96
C ARG A 60 0.76 2.36 12.36
N ASN A 61 -0.53 2.52 12.70
CA ASN A 61 -1.59 1.65 12.21
C ASN A 61 -1.70 1.71 10.68
N LEU A 62 -1.57 2.91 10.10
CA LEU A 62 -1.57 3.08 8.65
C LEU A 62 -0.41 2.34 7.99
N ILE A 63 0.80 2.47 8.52
CA ILE A 63 2.00 1.79 8.00
C ILE A 63 1.84 0.27 8.05
N ILE A 64 1.29 -0.26 9.15
CA ILE A 64 0.98 -1.70 9.29
C ILE A 64 -0.05 -2.13 8.24
N GLU A 65 -1.15 -1.40 8.09
CA GLU A 65 -2.19 -1.70 7.11
C GLU A 65 -1.63 -1.72 5.68
N VAL A 66 -0.84 -0.70 5.29
CA VAL A 66 -0.20 -0.65 3.97
C VAL A 66 0.73 -1.84 3.75
N ALA A 67 1.52 -2.23 4.75
CA ALA A 67 2.40 -3.40 4.67
C ALA A 67 1.61 -4.70 4.45
N GLU A 68 0.46 -4.88 5.10
CA GLU A 68 -0.43 -6.03 4.87
C GLU A 68 -0.93 -6.05 3.42
N TRP A 69 -1.31 -4.90 2.87
CA TRP A 69 -1.75 -4.81 1.48
C TRP A 69 -0.62 -5.05 0.48
N GLN A 70 0.60 -4.58 0.74
CA GLN A 70 1.76 -4.91 -0.08
C GLN A 70 2.03 -6.42 -0.10
N GLN A 71 1.88 -7.10 1.03
CA GLN A 71 2.00 -8.55 1.10
C GLN A 71 0.92 -9.24 0.28
N LYS A 72 -0.36 -8.85 0.44
CA LYS A 72 -1.46 -9.39 -0.38
C LYS A 72 -1.20 -9.22 -1.88
N LEU A 73 -0.70 -8.05 -2.31
CA LEU A 73 -0.36 -7.79 -3.71
C LEU A 73 0.78 -8.68 -4.23
N ASN A 74 1.74 -9.03 -3.38
CA ASN A 74 2.79 -10.00 -3.72
C ASN A 74 2.20 -11.40 -3.88
N ASP A 75 1.35 -11.81 -2.95
CA ASP A 75 0.75 -13.14 -2.92
C ASP A 75 -0.14 -13.36 -4.14
N TRP A 76 -0.97 -12.38 -4.51
CA TRP A 76 -1.83 -12.47 -5.70
C TRP A 76 -1.04 -12.53 -7.01
N GLN A 77 0.14 -11.91 -7.08
CA GLN A 77 0.98 -12.01 -8.28
C GLN A 77 1.56 -13.42 -8.50
N GLN A 78 1.48 -14.32 -7.51
CA GLN A 78 1.83 -15.74 -7.67
C GLN A 78 0.66 -16.61 -8.13
N LEU A 79 -0.56 -16.05 -8.21
CA LEU A 79 -1.74 -16.77 -8.67
C LEU A 79 -1.84 -16.79 -10.20
N ASP A 80 -2.59 -17.75 -10.73
CA ASP A 80 -2.96 -17.81 -12.14
C ASP A 80 -4.09 -16.79 -12.40
N LEU A 81 -3.68 -15.56 -12.72
CA LEU A 81 -4.56 -14.42 -12.97
C LEU A 81 -4.44 -13.94 -14.42
N SER A 82 -5.49 -13.25 -14.88
CA SER A 82 -5.45 -12.67 -16.22
C SER A 82 -4.29 -11.68 -16.37
N PRO A 83 -3.64 -11.61 -17.55
CA PRO A 83 -2.54 -10.67 -17.80
C PRO A 83 -2.89 -9.21 -17.51
N ARG A 84 -4.16 -8.84 -17.71
CA ARG A 84 -4.67 -7.50 -17.39
C ARG A 84 -4.65 -7.24 -15.89
N LEU A 85 -5.16 -8.18 -15.09
CA LEU A 85 -5.18 -8.05 -13.64
C LEU A 85 -3.77 -8.06 -13.07
N LEU A 86 -2.86 -8.91 -13.57
CA LEU A 86 -1.45 -8.90 -13.18
C LEU A 86 -0.77 -7.55 -13.44
N ALA A 87 -1.03 -6.93 -14.60
CA ALA A 87 -0.49 -5.61 -14.90
C ALA A 87 -0.99 -4.55 -13.91
N GLU A 88 -2.28 -4.62 -13.55
CA GLU A 88 -2.86 -3.72 -12.56
C GLU A 88 -2.26 -3.91 -11.17
N LEU A 89 -2.13 -5.15 -10.69
CA LEU A 89 -1.53 -5.46 -9.38
C LEU A 89 -0.11 -4.92 -9.27
N ARG A 90 0.68 -4.99 -10.35
CA ARG A 90 2.04 -4.42 -10.39
C ARG A 90 2.06 -2.91 -10.24
N ILE A 91 1.10 -2.21 -10.88
CA ILE A 91 0.97 -0.76 -10.77
C ILE A 91 0.59 -0.38 -9.34
N LEU A 92 -0.42 -1.03 -8.78
CA LEU A 92 -0.86 -0.78 -7.40
C LEU A 92 0.28 -1.03 -6.42
N LYS A 93 1.03 -2.13 -6.59
CA LYS A 93 2.18 -2.43 -5.74
C LYS A 93 3.23 -1.34 -5.84
N ALA A 94 3.61 -0.90 -7.04
CA ALA A 94 4.60 0.15 -7.21
C ALA A 94 4.18 1.47 -6.54
N THR A 95 2.87 1.81 -6.59
CA THR A 95 2.34 2.99 -5.88
C THR A 95 2.44 2.84 -4.36
N LEU A 96 2.11 1.66 -3.83
CA LEU A 96 2.24 1.39 -2.39
C LEU A 96 3.69 1.39 -1.94
N ASP A 97 4.60 0.78 -2.70
CA ASP A 97 6.02 0.76 -2.39
C ASP A 97 6.58 2.19 -2.26
N ALA A 98 6.28 3.05 -3.24
CA ALA A 98 6.73 4.45 -3.19
C ALA A 98 6.17 5.19 -1.97
N SER A 99 4.88 5.03 -1.67
CA SER A 99 4.26 5.69 -0.50
C SER A 99 4.83 5.15 0.82
N MET A 100 5.11 3.84 0.87
CA MET A 100 5.64 3.18 2.05
C MET A 100 7.09 3.60 2.33
N ASP A 101 7.91 3.80 1.29
CA ASP A 101 9.28 4.30 1.44
C ASP A 101 9.27 5.71 2.08
N GLU A 102 8.39 6.60 1.63
CA GLU A 102 8.21 7.94 2.20
C GLU A 102 7.68 7.87 3.65
N ALA A 103 6.66 7.05 3.90
CA ALA A 103 6.09 6.87 5.23
C ALA A 103 7.12 6.30 6.23
N ASN A 104 7.93 5.33 5.81
CA ASN A 104 8.99 4.76 6.64
C ASN A 104 10.10 5.75 6.96
N ALA A 105 10.50 6.58 5.99
CA ALA A 105 11.49 7.64 6.21
C ALA A 105 10.99 8.63 7.28
N ALA A 106 9.77 9.15 7.10
CA ALA A 106 9.16 10.06 8.06
C ALA A 106 8.93 9.41 9.44
N ALA A 107 8.48 8.15 9.48
CA ALA A 107 8.31 7.41 10.72
C ALA A 107 9.63 7.21 11.49
N ASN A 108 10.75 7.02 10.78
CA ASN A 108 12.06 6.89 11.39
C ASN A 108 12.54 8.22 12.00
N GLU A 109 12.36 9.34 11.31
CA GLU A 109 12.67 10.69 11.85
C GLU A 109 11.88 10.96 13.14
N LEU A 110 10.62 10.55 13.13
CA LEU A 110 9.69 10.68 14.25
C LEU A 110 9.87 9.61 15.33
N LYS A 111 10.73 8.61 15.11
CA LYS A 111 10.96 7.45 16.00
C LYS A 111 9.65 6.76 16.39
N LEU A 112 8.80 6.52 15.40
CA LEU A 112 7.48 5.90 15.63
C LEU A 112 7.57 4.42 15.97
N PHE A 113 8.63 3.75 15.53
CA PHE A 113 8.95 2.36 15.81
C PHE A 113 10.32 2.31 16.50
N ASP A 114 10.40 1.55 17.60
CA ASP A 114 11.62 1.36 18.40
C ASP A 114 12.58 0.35 17.76
#